data_AF-A0A950PUV3-F1
#
_entry.id   AF-A0A950PUV3-F1
#
_cell.length_a   1.000
_cell.length_b   1.000
_cell.length_c   1.000
_cell.angle_alpha   90.00
_cell.angle_beta   90.00
_cell.angle_gamma   90.00
#
_symmetry.space_group_name_H-M   'P 1'
#
loop_
_entity.id
_entity.type
_entity.pdbx_description
1 polymer ?
#
loop_
_entity_poly.entity_id
_entity_poly.type
_entity_poly.pdbx_seq_one_letter_code
_entity_poly.pdbx_strand_id
1 'polypeptide(L)'
;MPIIDYVDEKRMLQREPVRLGELWRSQGQEFLDEHAAALQEDVDRLRASYLGDVANASGWSPEVREQLRLRGSKVIDLREPEPVPEGFVCTTDGHSDVMATSRCAHCGATFCSRCVVRLLATQGQPLCKECALVAGGVHHRRPRHVRSGAVKALRPSSR
;
A
#
# COMPACT_ATOMS: atom_id res chain seq x y z
N MET A 1 27.37 -15.07 14.31
CA MET A 1 26.48 -13.92 14.01
C MET A 1 25.16 -14.18 14.71
N PRO A 2 24.75 -13.38 15.71
CA PRO A 2 23.55 -13.64 16.48
C PRO A 2 22.33 -13.23 15.67
N ILE A 3 21.38 -14.16 15.51
CA ILE A 3 20.05 -13.96 14.89
C ILE A 3 19.00 -13.63 15.98
N ILE A 4 19.45 -13.49 17.24
CA ILE A 4 18.58 -13.48 18.42
C ILE A 4 17.89 -12.11 18.63
N ASP A 5 18.44 -11.01 18.11
CA ASP A 5 17.88 -9.67 18.39
C ASP A 5 16.61 -9.31 17.58
N TYR A 6 16.43 -9.85 16.37
CA TYR A 6 15.38 -9.37 15.46
C TYR A 6 13.96 -9.89 15.79
N VAL A 7 13.87 -11.03 16.48
CA VAL A 7 12.58 -11.64 16.86
C VAL A 7 12.05 -11.01 18.15
N ASP A 8 12.94 -10.63 19.06
CA ASP A 8 12.56 -9.93 20.29
C ASP A 8 12.16 -8.48 20.01
N GLU A 9 12.81 -7.80 19.08
CA GLU A 9 12.45 -6.43 18.68
C GLU A 9 11.03 -6.37 18.09
N LYS A 10 10.66 -7.33 17.22
CA LYS A 10 9.28 -7.44 16.70
C LYS A 10 8.27 -7.79 17.78
N ARG A 11 8.63 -8.58 18.78
CA ARG A 11 7.74 -8.93 19.90
C ARG A 11 7.58 -7.77 20.89
N MET A 12 8.62 -6.97 21.11
CA MET A 12 8.53 -5.74 21.91
C MET A 12 7.61 -4.72 21.23
N LEU A 13 7.78 -4.49 19.93
CA LEU A 13 6.93 -3.57 19.15
C LEU A 13 5.44 -3.97 19.14
N GLN A 14 5.12 -5.25 19.35
CA GLN A 14 3.73 -5.72 19.48
C GLN A 14 3.15 -5.55 20.88
N ARG A 15 4.00 -5.50 21.93
CA ARG A 15 3.56 -5.39 23.34
C ARG A 15 3.46 -3.96 23.83
N GLU A 16 4.32 -3.08 23.34
CA GLU A 16 4.31 -1.66 23.64
C GLU A 16 2.97 -0.95 23.40
N PRO A 17 2.25 -1.16 22.28
CA PRO A 17 0.96 -0.51 22.06
C PRO A 17 -0.11 -0.97 23.05
N VAL A 18 -0.07 -2.24 23.48
CA VAL A 18 -1.02 -2.78 24.47
C VAL A 18 -0.79 -2.10 25.83
N ARG A 19 0.47 -2.04 26.27
CA ARG A 19 0.84 -1.40 27.54
C ARG A 19 0.52 0.09 27.55
N LEU A 20 0.76 0.79 26.44
CA LEU A 20 0.42 2.20 26.30
C LEU A 20 -1.11 2.41 26.37
N GLY A 21 -1.88 1.55 25.71
CA GLY A 21 -3.34 1.61 25.74
C GLY A 21 -3.94 1.33 27.13
N GLU A 22 -3.30 0.48 27.94
CA GLU A 22 -3.68 0.29 29.35
C GLU A 22 -3.36 1.52 30.19
N LEU A 23 -2.17 2.11 30.00
CA LEU A 23 -1.76 3.32 30.71
C LEU A 23 -2.67 4.50 30.40
N TRP A 24 -3.09 4.67 29.14
CA TRP A 24 -4.05 5.70 28.73
C TRP A 24 -5.42 5.47 29.35
N ARG A 25 -5.92 4.23 29.35
CA ARG A 25 -7.20 3.90 30.02
C ARG A 25 -7.17 4.13 31.52
N SER A 26 -6.01 4.02 32.17
CA SER A 26 -5.87 4.30 33.60
C SER A 26 -5.98 5.78 33.97
N GLN A 27 -5.88 6.70 33.00
CA GLN A 27 -6.05 8.15 33.22
C GLN A 27 -7.53 8.57 33.36
N GLY A 28 -8.48 7.68 33.05
CA GLY A 28 -9.92 7.95 33.13
C GLY A 28 -10.56 8.37 31.81
N GLN A 29 -11.90 8.36 31.77
CA GLN A 29 -12.66 8.59 30.55
C GLN A 29 -12.59 10.03 30.05
N GLU A 30 -12.59 11.02 30.95
CA GLU A 30 -12.52 12.44 30.60
C GLU A 30 -11.24 12.79 29.83
N PHE A 31 -10.09 12.27 30.29
CA PHE A 31 -8.81 12.39 29.59
C PHE A 31 -8.85 11.78 28.17
N LEU A 32 -9.48 10.61 28.02
CA LEU A 32 -9.60 9.95 26.72
C LEU A 32 -10.48 10.76 25.76
N ASP A 33 -11.58 11.34 26.26
CA ASP A 33 -12.52 12.13 25.46
C ASP A 33 -11.87 13.44 25.00
N GLU A 34 -11.12 14.13 25.87
CA GLU A 34 -10.35 15.32 25.51
C GLU A 34 -9.31 15.03 24.43
N HIS A 35 -8.56 13.93 24.56
CA HIS A 35 -7.58 13.54 23.55
C HIS A 35 -8.21 13.05 22.25
N ALA A 36 -9.35 12.36 22.31
CA ALA A 36 -10.11 12.00 21.13
C ALA A 36 -10.58 13.24 20.37
N ALA A 37 -11.09 14.26 21.08
CA ALA A 37 -11.49 15.53 20.48
C ALA A 37 -10.31 16.26 19.82
N ALA A 38 -9.17 16.35 20.50
CA ALA A 38 -7.96 16.96 19.94
C ALA A 38 -7.45 16.23 18.68
N LEU A 39 -7.43 14.88 18.71
CA LEU A 39 -7.07 14.08 17.53
C LEU A 39 -8.04 14.28 16.37
N GLN A 40 -9.33 14.39 16.67
CA GLN A 40 -10.35 14.62 15.65
C GLN A 40 -10.15 16.00 14.97
N GLU A 41 -9.88 17.05 15.75
CA GLU A 41 -9.55 18.38 15.23
C GLU A 41 -8.30 18.35 14.33
N ASP A 42 -7.26 17.62 14.75
CA ASP A 42 -6.04 17.45 13.96
C ASP A 42 -6.29 16.73 12.62
N VAL A 43 -7.09 15.67 12.64
CA VAL A 43 -7.50 14.94 11.44
C VAL A 43 -8.30 15.85 10.50
N ASP A 44 -9.22 16.63 11.04
CA ASP A 44 -10.04 17.55 10.24
C ASP A 44 -9.20 18.69 9.65
N ARG A 45 -8.23 19.21 10.40
CA ARG A 45 -7.24 20.19 9.89
C ARG A 45 -6.40 19.61 8.76
N LEU A 46 -5.86 18.40 8.92
CA LEU A 46 -5.08 17.72 7.87
C LEU A 46 -5.93 17.44 6.63
N ARG A 47 -7.19 17.05 6.81
CA ARG A 47 -8.14 16.82 5.72
C ARG A 47 -8.44 18.12 4.98
N ALA A 48 -8.67 19.22 5.69
CA ALA A 48 -8.87 20.53 5.09
C ALA A 48 -7.65 20.99 4.31
N SER A 49 -6.43 20.82 4.86
CA SER A 49 -5.18 21.11 4.16
C SER A 49 -5.05 20.29 2.89
N TYR A 50 -5.26 18.97 2.97
CA TYR A 50 -5.19 18.08 1.81
C TYR A 50 -6.20 18.47 0.73
N LEU A 51 -7.45 18.76 1.10
CA LEU A 51 -8.46 19.21 0.14
C LEU A 51 -8.11 20.58 -0.47
N GLY A 52 -7.52 21.48 0.32
CA GLY A 52 -6.98 22.76 -0.17
C GLY A 52 -5.85 22.54 -1.18
N ASP A 53 -4.89 21.66 -0.88
CA ASP A 53 -3.78 21.33 -1.76
C ASP A 53 -4.26 20.64 -3.04
N VAL A 54 -5.24 19.74 -2.96
CA VAL A 54 -5.84 19.09 -4.12
C VAL A 54 -6.63 20.09 -4.98
N ALA A 55 -7.33 21.05 -4.36
CA ALA A 55 -8.01 22.11 -5.09
C ALA A 55 -7.02 23.08 -5.76
N ASN A 56 -5.92 23.40 -5.08
CA ASN A 56 -4.86 24.30 -5.53
C ASN A 56 -3.85 23.65 -6.47
N ALA A 57 -3.79 22.31 -6.52
CA ALA A 57 -3.04 21.55 -7.52
C ALA A 57 -3.64 21.83 -8.90
N SER A 58 -3.17 22.90 -9.51
CA SER A 58 -3.55 23.48 -10.80
C SER A 58 -3.20 22.63 -12.03
N GLY A 59 -2.99 21.32 -11.85
CA GLY A 59 -2.66 20.38 -12.92
C GLY A 59 -3.80 19.43 -13.32
N TRP A 60 -4.94 19.45 -12.62
CA TRP A 60 -6.02 18.49 -12.85
C TRP A 60 -7.04 19.10 -13.82
N SER A 61 -7.27 18.43 -14.96
CA SER A 61 -8.20 18.90 -15.97
C SER A 61 -9.63 19.02 -15.38
N PRO A 62 -10.49 19.89 -15.94
CA PRO A 62 -11.87 20.02 -15.49
C PRO A 62 -12.63 18.68 -15.47
N GLU A 63 -12.29 17.77 -16.37
CA GLU A 63 -12.86 16.41 -16.44
C GLU A 63 -12.45 15.53 -15.26
N VAL A 64 -11.19 15.61 -14.81
CA VAL A 64 -10.71 14.87 -13.62
C VAL A 64 -11.42 15.38 -12.36
N ARG A 65 -11.65 16.70 -12.26
CA ARG A 65 -12.40 17.31 -11.15
C ARG A 65 -13.87 16.84 -11.13
N GLU A 66 -14.50 16.76 -12.30
CA GLU A 66 -15.89 16.28 -12.40
C GLU A 66 -16.00 14.78 -12.09
N GLN A 67 -15.05 13.96 -12.55
CA GLN A 67 -15.00 12.53 -12.21
C GLN A 67 -14.82 12.29 -10.71
N LEU A 68 -14.03 13.12 -10.01
CA LEU A 68 -13.86 13.02 -8.56
C LEU A 68 -15.10 13.47 -7.79
N ARG A 69 -15.80 14.51 -8.25
CA ARG A 69 -17.09 14.90 -7.69
C ARG A 69 -18.14 13.80 -7.85
N LEU A 70 -18.21 13.19 -9.03
CA LEU A 70 -19.13 12.08 -9.31
C LEU A 70 -18.78 10.81 -8.54
N ARG A 71 -17.49 10.61 -8.17
CA ARG A 71 -17.05 9.43 -7.41
C ARG A 71 -17.48 9.42 -5.94
N GLY A 72 -18.00 10.52 -5.41
CA GLY A 72 -18.41 10.63 -4.01
C GLY A 72 -17.25 10.42 -3.04
N SER A 73 -17.44 10.76 -1.77
CA SER A 73 -16.45 10.48 -0.72
C SER A 73 -16.37 8.96 -0.48
N LYS A 74 -15.60 8.26 -1.32
CA LYS A 74 -15.29 6.86 -1.11
C LYS A 74 -14.40 6.76 0.12
N VAL A 75 -14.92 6.17 1.19
CA VAL A 75 -14.11 5.80 2.36
C VAL A 75 -13.08 4.79 1.86
N ILE A 76 -11.82 5.22 1.79
CA ILE A 76 -10.70 4.36 1.42
C ILE A 76 -10.35 3.58 2.69
N ASP A 77 -10.80 2.32 2.76
CA ASP A 77 -10.35 1.42 3.81
C ASP A 77 -8.90 1.02 3.50
N LEU A 78 -7.96 1.55 4.29
CA LEU A 78 -6.53 1.25 4.18
C LEU A 78 -6.18 -0.20 4.57
N ARG A 79 -7.15 -0.99 5.05
CA ARG A 79 -6.98 -2.39 5.45
C ARG A 79 -7.13 -3.37 4.29
N GLU A 80 -7.74 -2.95 3.18
CA GLU A 80 -7.87 -3.79 1.98
C GLU A 80 -6.71 -3.54 1.01
N PRO A 81 -6.10 -4.59 0.43
CA PRO A 81 -5.11 -4.41 -0.62
C PRO A 81 -5.80 -3.73 -1.82
N GLU A 82 -5.37 -2.50 -2.10
CA GLU A 82 -5.92 -1.67 -3.16
C GLU A 82 -6.03 -2.47 -4.47
N PRO A 83 -7.21 -2.48 -5.13
CA PRO A 83 -7.36 -3.14 -6.42
C PRO A 83 -6.34 -2.57 -7.40
N VAL A 84 -5.80 -3.43 -8.28
CA VAL A 84 -4.87 -2.97 -9.31
C VAL A 84 -5.61 -1.92 -10.15
N PRO A 85 -5.07 -0.70 -10.30
CA PRO A 85 -5.72 0.30 -11.12
C PRO A 85 -5.90 -0.22 -12.55
N GLU A 86 -6.98 0.18 -13.19
CA GLU A 86 -7.24 -0.13 -14.59
C GLU A 86 -6.08 0.41 -15.46
N GLY A 87 -5.59 -0.40 -16.41
CA GLY A 87 -4.49 0.00 -17.32
C GLY A 87 -3.11 -0.61 -17.04
N PHE A 88 -2.94 -1.38 -15.96
CA PHE A 88 -1.66 -2.05 -15.68
C PHE A 88 -1.52 -3.37 -16.46
N VAL A 89 -0.34 -3.59 -17.02
CA VAL A 89 0.04 -4.83 -17.73
C VAL A 89 0.80 -5.78 -16.81
N CYS A 90 0.81 -7.06 -17.17
CA CYS A 90 1.54 -8.10 -16.45
C CYS A 90 3.05 -7.82 -16.53
N THR A 91 3.76 -7.85 -15.39
CA THR A 91 5.23 -7.65 -15.32
C THR A 91 6.03 -8.89 -15.74
N THR A 92 5.39 -9.93 -16.27
CA THR A 92 6.08 -11.15 -16.71
C THR A 92 6.58 -10.95 -18.14
N ASP A 93 7.84 -11.32 -18.40
CA ASP A 93 8.41 -11.27 -19.74
C ASP A 93 7.55 -12.05 -20.74
N GLY A 94 7.20 -11.40 -21.85
CA GLY A 94 6.32 -11.95 -22.88
C GLY A 94 4.81 -11.80 -22.61
N HIS A 95 4.39 -11.19 -21.50
CA HIS A 95 2.97 -10.92 -21.17
C HIS A 95 2.64 -9.41 -21.11
N SER A 96 3.41 -8.56 -21.79
CA SER A 96 3.21 -7.10 -21.78
C SER A 96 1.89 -6.65 -22.43
N ASP A 97 1.25 -7.54 -23.18
CA ASP A 97 -0.06 -7.37 -23.82
C ASP A 97 -1.23 -7.84 -22.93
N VAL A 98 -0.95 -8.52 -21.81
CA VAL A 98 -1.97 -9.08 -20.92
C VAL A 98 -2.22 -8.15 -19.73
N MET A 99 -3.49 -7.80 -19.51
CA MET A 99 -3.92 -6.98 -18.38
C MET A 99 -3.65 -7.67 -17.03
N ALA A 100 -3.10 -6.92 -16.09
CA ALA A 100 -2.88 -7.39 -14.73
C ALA A 100 -4.21 -7.49 -13.97
N THR A 101 -4.33 -8.54 -13.16
CA THR A 101 -5.53 -8.80 -12.36
C THR A 101 -5.27 -8.57 -10.87
N SER A 102 -4.00 -8.70 -10.43
CA SER A 102 -3.63 -8.62 -9.01
C SER A 102 -2.19 -8.13 -8.82
N ARG A 103 -1.89 -7.57 -7.64
CA ARG A 103 -0.54 -7.21 -7.20
C ARG A 103 0.01 -8.31 -6.29
N CYS A 104 1.30 -8.59 -6.39
CA CYS A 104 1.97 -9.46 -5.43
C CYS A 104 2.01 -8.79 -4.05
N ALA A 105 1.49 -9.46 -3.02
CA ALA A 105 1.46 -8.95 -1.65
C ALA A 105 2.85 -8.70 -1.04
N HIS A 106 3.90 -9.32 -1.59
CA HIS A 106 5.27 -9.18 -1.08
C HIS A 106 6.09 -8.12 -1.83
N CYS A 107 6.08 -8.12 -3.16
CA CYS A 107 6.91 -7.21 -3.96
C CYS A 107 6.14 -6.08 -4.65
N GLY A 108 4.81 -6.09 -4.62
CA GLY A 108 3.96 -5.06 -5.21
C GLY A 108 3.84 -5.09 -6.75
N ALA A 109 4.59 -5.95 -7.44
CA ALA A 109 4.51 -6.07 -8.91
C ALA A 109 3.15 -6.62 -9.38
N THR A 110 2.74 -6.25 -10.59
CA THR A 110 1.40 -6.54 -11.15
C THR A 110 1.42 -7.77 -12.05
N PHE A 111 0.51 -8.71 -11.82
CA PHE A 111 0.46 -9.98 -12.55
C PHE A 111 -0.95 -10.30 -13.05
N CYS A 112 -1.02 -10.95 -14.22
CA CYS A 112 -2.26 -11.54 -14.71
C CYS A 112 -2.65 -12.77 -13.87
N SER A 113 -3.91 -13.20 -14.00
CA SER A 113 -4.46 -14.37 -13.29
C SER A 113 -3.65 -15.67 -13.47
N ARG A 114 -2.88 -15.79 -14.57
CA ARG A 114 -2.01 -16.94 -14.85
C ARG A 114 -0.64 -16.88 -14.16
N CYS A 115 -0.15 -15.67 -13.87
CA CYS A 115 1.19 -15.47 -13.30
C CYS A 115 1.18 -15.31 -11.78
N VAL A 116 -0.01 -15.14 -11.20
CA VAL A 116 -0.20 -15.04 -9.75
C VAL A 116 -0.46 -16.42 -9.14
N VAL A 117 0.16 -16.66 -7.99
CA VAL A 117 -0.03 -17.86 -7.18
C VAL A 117 -0.70 -17.45 -5.87
N ARG A 118 -1.73 -18.19 -5.45
CA ARG A 118 -2.39 -17.99 -4.17
C ARG A 118 -2.11 -19.21 -3.30
N LEU A 119 -1.41 -19.02 -2.20
CA LEU A 119 -1.10 -20.09 -1.26
C LEU A 119 -2.09 -20.04 -0.08
N LEU A 120 -2.45 -21.22 0.43
CA LEU A 120 -3.26 -21.32 1.66
C LEU A 120 -2.51 -20.73 2.87
N ALA A 121 -1.18 -20.93 2.92
CA ALA A 121 -0.32 -20.40 3.97
C ALA A 121 -0.33 -18.86 4.06
N THR A 122 -0.70 -18.17 2.99
CA THR A 122 -0.76 -16.69 2.92
C THR A 122 -2.20 -16.20 2.90
N GLN A 123 -3.15 -17.00 3.42
CA GLN A 123 -4.58 -16.66 3.47
C GLN A 123 -5.17 -16.28 2.10
N GLY A 124 -4.68 -16.91 1.02
CA GLY A 124 -5.16 -16.63 -0.34
C GLY A 124 -4.65 -15.31 -0.93
N GLN A 125 -3.70 -14.62 -0.28
CA GLN A 125 -3.08 -13.43 -0.83
C GLN A 125 -2.30 -13.77 -2.13
N PRO A 126 -2.44 -12.92 -3.17
CA PRO A 126 -1.74 -13.09 -4.43
C PRO A 126 -0.23 -12.90 -4.28
N LEU A 127 0.57 -13.85 -4.76
CA LEU A 127 2.03 -13.77 -4.81
C LEU A 127 2.54 -14.02 -6.23
N CYS A 128 3.64 -13.39 -6.60
CA CYS A 128 4.37 -13.81 -7.80
C CYS A 128 5.05 -15.16 -7.55
N LYS A 129 5.40 -15.89 -8.63
CA LYS A 129 6.06 -17.21 -8.53
C LYS A 129 7.30 -17.19 -7.63
N GLU A 130 8.14 -16.16 -7.74
CA GLU A 130 9.34 -16.03 -6.90
C GLU A 130 9.00 -15.85 -5.42
N CYS A 131 8.04 -14.98 -5.09
CA CYS A 131 7.62 -14.74 -3.71
C CYS A 131 6.87 -15.95 -3.14
N ALA A 132 6.14 -16.69 -3.97
CA ALA A 132 5.50 -17.95 -3.59
C ALA A 132 6.54 -19.04 -3.28
N LEU A 133 7.63 -19.13 -4.05
CA LEU A 133 8.73 -20.06 -3.77
C LEU A 133 9.42 -19.72 -2.43
N VAL A 134 9.67 -18.43 -2.17
CA VAL A 134 10.23 -17.98 -0.89
C VAL A 134 9.27 -18.29 0.27
N ALA A 135 7.98 -18.03 0.12
CA ALA A 135 6.95 -18.35 1.11
C ALA A 135 6.83 -19.88 1.34
N GLY A 136 7.09 -20.68 0.31
CA GLY A 136 7.18 -22.14 0.39
C GLY A 136 8.49 -22.68 0.95
N GLY A 137 9.40 -21.84 1.44
CA GLY A 137 10.66 -22.25 2.06
C GLY A 137 11.78 -22.61 1.07
N VAL A 138 11.59 -22.33 -0.22
CA VAL A 138 12.62 -22.56 -1.24
C VAL A 138 13.54 -21.35 -1.30
N HIS A 139 14.69 -21.43 -0.62
CA HIS A 139 15.69 -20.37 -0.61
C HIS A 139 16.70 -20.56 -1.75
N HIS A 140 16.56 -19.77 -2.80
CA HIS A 140 17.63 -19.53 -3.76
C HIS A 140 18.23 -18.14 -3.50
N ARG A 141 19.55 -18.03 -3.53
CA ARG A 141 20.29 -16.76 -3.36
C ARG A 141 19.80 -15.79 -4.44
N ARG A 142 19.08 -14.73 -4.05
CA ARG A 142 18.42 -13.78 -4.99
C ARG A 142 19.42 -13.17 -5.99
N PRO A 143 19.14 -13.22 -7.31
CA PRO A 143 19.51 -12.11 -8.18
C PRO A 143 18.67 -10.89 -7.80
N ARG A 144 19.31 -9.74 -7.59
CA ARG A 144 18.61 -8.48 -7.30
C ARG A 144 17.77 -8.10 -8.51
N HIS A 145 16.44 -8.10 -8.38
CA HIS A 145 15.57 -7.37 -9.30
C HIS A 145 15.97 -5.90 -9.26
N VAL A 146 16.53 -5.41 -10.36
CA VAL A 146 16.76 -3.99 -10.59
C VAL A 146 15.38 -3.35 -10.63
N ARG A 147 15.11 -2.44 -9.71
CA ARG A 147 13.97 -1.53 -9.81
C ARG A 147 14.08 -0.83 -11.17
N SER A 148 13.30 -1.26 -12.15
CA SER A 148 13.09 -0.54 -13.41
C SER A 148 12.26 0.71 -13.15
N GLY A 149 12.82 1.65 -12.39
CA GLY A 149 12.36 3.01 -12.30
C GLY A 149 13.12 3.83 -13.32
N ALA A 150 12.61 3.90 -14.56
CA ALA A 150 12.95 4.94 -15.53
C ALA A 150 11.97 4.88 -16.70
N VAL A 151 10.75 5.39 -16.51
CA VAL A 151 9.98 5.88 -17.67
C VAL A 151 10.65 7.19 -18.09
N LYS A 152 11.61 7.09 -19.01
CA LYS A 152 12.22 8.24 -19.66
C LYS A 152 11.19 8.78 -20.64
N ALA A 153 10.59 9.92 -20.32
CA ALA A 153 9.70 10.64 -21.22
C ALA A 153 10.42 10.96 -22.54
N LEU A 154 10.02 10.29 -23.62
CA LEU A 154 10.36 10.67 -24.99
C LEU A 154 9.58 11.96 -25.31
N ARG A 155 10.30 13.09 -25.40
CA ARG A 155 9.76 14.31 -25.99
C ARG A 155 9.61 14.10 -27.51
N PRO A 156 8.47 14.44 -28.14
CA PRO A 156 8.42 14.56 -29.58
C PRO A 156 9.16 15.82 -30.03
N SER A 157 10.11 15.64 -30.95
CA SER A 157 10.76 16.70 -31.71
C SER A 157 9.84 17.11 -32.85
N SER A 158 9.28 18.31 -32.78
CA SER A 158 8.62 18.97 -33.91
C SER A 158 9.66 19.72 -34.74
N ARG A 159 9.70 19.40 -36.04
CA ARG A 159 10.24 20.26 -37.10
C ARG A 159 9.31 21.43 -37.37
#